data_AF-A0A2K3KWA4-F1
#
_entry.id   AF-A0A2K3KWA4-F1
#
_cell.length_a   1.000
_cell.length_b   1.000
_cell.length_c   1.000
_cell.angle_alpha   90.00
_cell.angle_beta   90.00
_cell.angle_gamma   90.00
#
_symmetry.space_group_name_H-M   'P 1'
#
loop_
_entity.id
_entity.type
_entity.pdbx_description
1 polymer ?
#
loop_
_entity_poly.entity_id
_entity_poly.type
_entity_poly.pdbx_seq_one_letter_code
_entity_poly.pdbx_strand_id
1 'polypeptide(L)'
;MNNFCLLLLSLVSTSLTLVYAAGNVTYDGRSLIINGQRKLLISASIHYPRSVPAMWPGLVQTAKQGGVDVIETYVFWNGHELSPGNVSNIINSFKCTV
;
A
#
# COMPACT_ATOMS: atom_id res chain seq x y z
N MET A 1 -42.92 -0.04 14.56
CA MET A 1 -42.20 -1.06 13.76
C MET A 1 -41.42 -0.48 12.57
N ASN A 2 -41.90 0.57 11.89
CA ASN A 2 -41.27 1.08 10.67
C ASN A 2 -39.91 1.77 10.87
N ASN A 3 -39.75 2.55 11.96
CA ASN A 3 -38.53 3.35 12.15
C ASN A 3 -37.30 2.50 12.54
N PHE A 4 -37.50 1.40 13.27
CA PHE A 4 -36.41 0.50 13.66
C PHE A 4 -35.87 -0.30 12.47
N CYS A 5 -36.76 -0.70 11.56
CA CYS A 5 -36.39 -1.39 10.33
C CYS A 5 -35.60 -0.45 9.39
N LEU A 6 -36.04 0.81 9.26
CA LEU A 6 -35.32 1.83 8.48
C LEU A 6 -33.91 2.12 9.02
N LEU A 7 -33.74 2.12 10.34
CA LEU A 7 -32.43 2.31 10.98
C LEU A 7 -31.49 1.12 10.73
N LEU A 8 -32.02 -0.10 10.80
CA LEU A 8 -31.27 -1.31 10.46
C LEU A 8 -30.88 -1.35 8.98
N LEU A 9 -31.79 -0.96 8.09
CA LEU A 9 -31.52 -0.85 6.65
C LEU A 9 -30.44 0.19 6.32
N SER A 10 -30.43 1.35 7.01
CA SER A 10 -29.39 2.36 6.81
C SER A 10 -28.02 1.91 7.33
N LEU A 11 -27.97 1.26 8.50
CA LEU A 11 -26.75 0.69 9.08
C LEU A 11 -26.16 -0.44 8.21
N VAL A 12 -26.99 -1.30 7.64
CA VAL A 12 -26.53 -2.36 6.72
C VAL A 12 -26.01 -1.76 5.41
N SER A 13 -26.67 -0.71 4.90
CA SER A 13 -26.25 -0.03 3.66
C SER A 13 -24.92 0.71 3.81
N THR A 14 -24.71 1.42 4.93
CA THR A 14 -23.42 2.08 5.23
C THR A 14 -22.30 1.09 5.51
N SER A 15 -22.62 -0.09 6.06
CA SER A 15 -21.66 -1.17 6.24
C SER A 15 -21.23 -1.76 4.89
N LEU A 16 -22.16 -1.94 3.94
CA LEU A 16 -21.86 -2.43 2.59
C LEU A 16 -20.97 -1.46 1.80
N THR A 17 -21.19 -0.14 1.92
CA THR A 17 -20.35 0.86 1.22
C THR A 17 -18.93 0.92 1.76
N LEU A 18 -18.71 0.70 3.06
CA LEU A 18 -17.37 0.61 3.66
C LEU A 18 -16.59 -0.63 3.20
N VAL A 19 -17.28 -1.76 2.99
CA VAL A 19 -16.65 -3.01 2.53
C VAL A 19 -16.28 -2.96 1.05
N TYR A 20 -16.98 -2.17 0.24
CA TYR A 20 -16.71 -2.02 -1.20
C TYR A 20 -15.56 -1.06 -1.55
N ALA A 21 -14.92 -0.46 -0.55
CA ALA A 21 -13.69 0.30 -0.74
C ALA A 21 -12.48 -0.64 -0.95
N ALA A 22 -12.60 -1.60 -1.86
CA ALA A 22 -11.42 -2.23 -2.45
C ALA A 22 -10.62 -1.13 -3.15
N GLY A 23 -9.31 -1.06 -2.88
CA GLY A 23 -8.43 0.01 -3.35
C GLY A 23 -8.43 0.09 -4.88
N ASN A 24 -9.29 0.94 -5.45
CA ASN A 24 -9.38 1.14 -6.88
C ASN A 24 -8.31 2.14 -7.29
N VAL A 25 -7.35 1.68 -8.09
CA VAL A 25 -6.28 2.50 -8.66
C VAL A 25 -6.47 2.54 -10.16
N THR A 26 -6.73 3.73 -10.70
CA THR A 26 -6.84 4.00 -12.14
C THR A 26 -6.05 5.25 -12.49
N TYR A 27 -6.12 5.70 -13.74
CA TYR A 27 -5.48 6.92 -14.19
C TYR A 27 -6.26 7.54 -15.35
N ASP A 28 -5.96 8.79 -15.63
CA ASP A 28 -6.32 9.44 -16.90
C ASP A 28 -5.18 10.37 -17.35
N GLY A 29 -5.45 11.24 -18.32
CA GLY A 29 -4.45 12.14 -18.89
C GLY A 29 -3.85 13.17 -17.92
N ARG A 30 -4.29 13.23 -16.65
CA ARG A 30 -3.78 14.17 -15.66
C ARG A 30 -3.09 13.50 -14.48
N SER A 31 -3.64 12.41 -13.94
CA SER A 31 -3.12 11.84 -12.68
C SER A 31 -3.52 10.39 -12.45
N LEU A 32 -2.87 9.78 -11.47
CA LEU A 32 -3.41 8.60 -10.80
C LEU A 32 -4.68 8.98 -10.02
N ILE A 33 -5.61 8.05 -9.95
CA ILE A 33 -6.88 8.15 -9.24
C ILE A 33 -6.93 6.99 -8.26
N ILE A 34 -6.80 7.30 -6.96
CA ILE A 34 -6.83 6.32 -5.87
C ILE A 34 -8.12 6.54 -5.09
N ASN A 35 -8.95 5.51 -4.99
CA ASN A 35 -10.25 5.57 -4.31
C ASN A 35 -11.13 6.72 -4.82
N GLY A 36 -11.16 6.92 -6.14
CA GLY A 36 -11.93 7.98 -6.80
C GLY A 36 -11.37 9.40 -6.62
N GLN A 37 -10.21 9.55 -5.98
CA GLN A 37 -9.56 10.85 -5.76
C GLN A 37 -8.29 10.97 -6.60
N ARG A 38 -8.12 12.09 -7.30
CA ARG A 38 -6.88 12.40 -8.01
C ARG A 38 -5.75 12.64 -7.01
N LYS A 39 -4.60 12.03 -7.26
CA LYS A 39 -3.41 12.16 -6.43
C LYS A 39 -2.20 12.50 -7.30
N LEU A 40 -1.45 13.52 -6.90
CA LEU A 40 -0.05 13.67 -7.28
C LEU A 40 0.74 12.89 -6.24
N LEU A 41 1.43 11.83 -6.65
CA LEU A 41 2.23 11.00 -5.75
C LEU A 41 3.68 11.43 -5.80
N ILE A 42 4.24 11.77 -4.64
CA ILE A 42 5.67 11.97 -4.47
C ILE A 42 6.26 10.65 -3.98
N SER A 43 7.15 10.06 -4.79
CA SER A 43 7.75 8.75 -4.53
C SER A 43 9.20 8.89 -4.02
N ALA A 44 9.62 8.00 -3.13
CA ALA A 44 11.03 7.85 -2.74
C ALA A 44 11.50 6.39 -2.86
N SER A 45 12.71 6.20 -3.37
CA SER A 45 13.28 4.86 -3.53
C SER A 45 13.94 4.36 -2.24
N ILE A 46 13.52 3.19 -1.76
CA ILE A 46 14.20 2.47 -0.66
C ILE A 46 14.44 1.03 -1.11
N HIS A 47 15.68 0.68 -1.44
CA HIS A 47 16.06 -0.69 -1.80
C HIS A 47 16.30 -1.51 -0.54
N TYR A 48 15.35 -2.36 -0.16
CA TYR A 48 15.38 -3.10 1.10
C TYR A 48 16.66 -3.92 1.34
N PRO A 49 17.38 -4.50 0.35
CA PRO A 49 18.63 -5.21 0.62
C PRO A 49 19.82 -4.29 0.93
N ARG A 50 19.69 -2.98 0.70
CA ARG A 50 20.75 -1.99 0.95
C ARG A 50 20.72 -1.43 2.37
N SER A 51 19.81 -1.93 3.21
CA SER A 51 19.73 -1.64 4.63
C SER A 51 19.28 -2.89 5.39
N VAL A 52 19.60 -2.98 6.68
CA VAL A 52 19.20 -4.14 7.49
C VAL A 52 17.75 -4.00 7.97
N PRO A 53 17.03 -5.10 8.27
CA PRO A 53 15.63 -5.06 8.70
C PRO A 53 15.31 -4.09 9.84
N ALA A 54 16.24 -3.95 10.79
CA ALA A 54 16.10 -3.02 11.92
C ALA A 54 16.04 -1.54 11.51
N MET A 55 16.56 -1.18 10.33
CA MET A 55 16.57 0.19 9.83
C MET A 55 15.29 0.56 9.06
N TRP A 56 14.59 -0.41 8.48
CA TRP A 56 13.48 -0.15 7.55
C TRP A 56 12.37 0.73 8.15
N PRO A 57 11.88 0.50 9.39
CA PRO A 57 10.84 1.38 9.96
C PRO A 57 11.30 2.83 10.06
N GLY A 58 12.56 3.07 10.43
CA GLY A 58 13.14 4.42 10.50
C GLY A 58 13.25 5.08 9.13
N LEU A 59 13.71 4.36 8.11
CA LEU A 59 13.81 4.88 6.74
C LEU A 59 12.44 5.26 6.17
N VAL A 60 11.43 4.40 6.36
CA VAL A 60 10.05 4.67 5.94
C VAL A 60 9.47 5.87 6.70
N GLN A 61 9.71 5.96 8.01
CA GLN A 61 9.26 7.09 8.83
C GLN A 61 9.90 8.41 8.38
N THR A 62 11.20 8.42 8.09
CA THR A 62 11.90 9.60 7.57
C THR A 62 11.33 10.04 6.22
N ALA A 63 11.08 9.10 5.30
CA ALA A 63 10.46 9.41 4.01
C ALA A 63 9.07 10.03 4.18
N LYS A 64 8.23 9.42 5.04
CA LYS A 64 6.88 9.93 5.37
C LYS A 64 6.95 11.35 5.96
N GLN A 65 7.86 11.60 6.89
CA GLN A 65 8.08 12.94 7.46
C GLN A 65 8.60 13.94 6.42
N GLY A 66 9.31 13.47 5.40
CA GLY A 66 9.74 14.24 4.24
C GLY A 66 8.63 14.54 3.23
N GLY A 67 7.39 14.12 3.46
CA GLY A 67 6.25 14.39 2.58
C GLY A 67 6.11 13.41 1.41
N VAL A 68 6.73 12.23 1.51
CA VAL A 68 6.60 11.16 0.51
C VAL A 68 5.28 10.42 0.68
N ASP A 69 4.56 10.20 -0.43
CA ASP A 69 3.31 9.44 -0.46
C ASP A 69 3.54 7.93 -0.67
N VAL A 70 4.61 7.56 -1.38
CA VAL A 70 4.86 6.17 -1.83
C VAL A 70 6.33 5.81 -1.74
N ILE A 71 6.63 4.57 -1.36
CA ILE A 71 7.96 4.00 -1.50
C ILE A 71 8.04 3.14 -2.75
N GLU A 72 9.08 3.36 -3.55
CA GLU A 72 9.43 2.49 -4.69
C GLU A 72 10.63 1.61 -4.34
N THR A 73 10.62 0.36 -4.80
CA THR A 73 11.72 -0.57 -4.58
C THR A 73 11.87 -1.57 -5.71
N TYR A 74 13.11 -1.89 -6.08
CA TYR A 74 13.42 -3.04 -6.94
C TYR A 74 13.36 -4.35 -6.16
N VAL A 75 12.98 -5.42 -6.85
CA VAL A 75 13.19 -6.80 -6.38
C VAL A 75 14.47 -7.34 -6.98
N PHE A 76 15.43 -7.68 -6.12
CA PHE A 76 16.75 -8.17 -6.52
C PHE A 76 16.69 -9.69 -6.71
N TRP A 77 16.25 -10.13 -7.90
CA TRP A 77 15.98 -11.55 -8.20
C TRP A 77 17.14 -12.48 -7.86
N ASN A 78 18.38 -12.11 -8.22
CA ASN A 78 19.57 -12.89 -7.94
C ASN A 78 19.86 -13.10 -6.43
N GLY A 79 19.35 -12.22 -5.56
CA GLY A 79 19.41 -12.40 -4.11
C GLY A 79 18.29 -13.30 -3.58
N HIS A 80 17.20 -13.46 -4.34
CA HIS A 80 16.08 -14.33 -3.98
C HIS A 80 16.20 -15.73 -4.56
N GLU A 81 16.78 -15.88 -5.75
CA GLU A 81 17.04 -17.17 -6.37
C GLU A 81 18.55 -17.36 -6.58
N LEU A 82 19.19 -18.05 -5.63
CA LEU A 82 20.64 -18.29 -5.65
C LEU A 82 21.05 -19.39 -6.64
N SER A 83 20.13 -20.30 -6.93
CA SER A 83 20.26 -21.35 -7.94
C SER A 83 18.88 -21.66 -8.52
N PRO A 84 18.76 -22.16 -9.76
CA PRO A 84 17.47 -22.42 -10.39
C PRO A 84 16.53 -23.26 -9.50
N GLY A 85 15.35 -22.74 -9.21
CA GLY A 85 14.33 -23.35 -8.34
C GLY A 85 14.53 -23.14 -6.83
N ASN A 86 15.61 -22.51 -6.38
CA ASN A 86 15.90 -22.25 -4.96
C ASN A 86 15.55 -20.81 -4.57
N VAL A 87 14.26 -20.58 -4.31
CA VAL A 87 13.72 -19.25 -3.97
C VAL A 87 13.67 -19.04 -2.45
N SER A 88 14.30 -17.98 -1.97
CA SER A 88 14.23 -17.53 -0.57
C SER A 88 13.08 -16.53 -0.36
N ASN A 89 12.37 -16.66 0.77
CA ASN A 89 11.17 -15.87 1.08
C ASN A 89 11.44 -14.50 1.74
N ILE A 90 12.63 -13.92 1.53
CA ILE A 90 13.03 -12.66 2.18
C ILE A 90 12.15 -11.47 1.77
N ILE A 91 11.51 -11.51 0.59
CA ILE A 91 10.60 -10.44 0.10
C ILE A 91 9.51 -10.11 1.13
N ASN A 92 9.00 -11.10 1.87
CA ASN A 92 7.90 -10.92 2.82
C ASN A 92 8.28 -10.14 4.08
N SER A 93 9.59 -9.87 4.28
CA SER A 93 10.08 -9.20 5.49
C SER A 93 10.02 -7.67 5.39
N PHE A 94 10.07 -7.09 4.19
CA PHE A 94 9.98 -5.65 4.02
C PHE A 94 8.53 -5.19 4.08
N LYS A 95 8.09 -4.75 5.26
CA LYS A 95 6.77 -4.13 5.46
C LYS A 95 6.89 -2.63 5.40
N CYS A 96 6.22 -2.03 4.42
CA CYS A 96 6.18 -0.58 4.25
C CYS A 96 4.75 -0.09 4.51
N THR A 97 4.59 0.73 5.54
CA THR A 97 3.35 1.48 5.78
C THR A 97 3.70 2.96 5.79
N VAL A 98 3.64 3.58 4.61
CA VAL A 98 3.62 5.06 4.48
C VAL A 98 2.24 5.59 4.83
#